data_AF-A0A2M9ZNF5-F1
#
_entry.id   AF-A0A2M9ZNF5-F1
#
_cell.length_a   1.000
_cell.length_b   1.000
_cell.length_c   1.000
_cell.angle_alpha   90.00
_cell.angle_beta   90.00
_cell.angle_gamma   90.00
#
_symmetry.space_group_name_H-M   'P 1'
#
loop_
_entity.id
_entity.type
_entity.pdbx_description
1 polymer ?
#
loop_
_entity_poly.entity_id
_entity_poly.type
_entity_poly.pdbx_seq_one_letter_code
_entity_poly.pdbx_strand_id
1 'polypeptide(L)'
;MNLSVIIVFCVALFFNALANILIKASSLGDKTETSASSGGILGLIQLFLHPVFFAGIASFGIALLGYRWVLGKGIKLSLAYPVFTSAGFIIVLVASAFLFKEKLNWSQWIGIGCIMVGVWLTAGEMFD
;
A
#
# COMPACT_ATOMS: atom_id res chain seq x y z
N MET A 1 -17.63 -6.95 -15.08
CA MET A 1 -17.04 -5.69 -14.58
C MET A 1 -16.61 -4.83 -15.78
N ASN A 2 -16.98 -3.55 -15.84
CA ASN A 2 -16.60 -2.69 -16.98
C ASN A 2 -15.07 -2.54 -17.07
N LEU A 3 -14.48 -2.65 -18.27
CA LEU A 3 -13.03 -2.59 -18.49
C LEU A 3 -12.37 -1.35 -17.84
N SER A 4 -13.05 -0.21 -17.90
CA SER A 4 -12.59 1.04 -17.27
C SER A 4 -12.45 0.94 -15.74
N VAL A 5 -13.28 0.14 -15.07
CA VAL A 5 -13.22 -0.05 -13.61
C VAL A 5 -12.00 -0.88 -13.23
N ILE A 6 -11.70 -1.92 -14.01
CA ILE A 6 -10.48 -2.74 -13.83
C ILE A 6 -9.24 -1.87 -13.99
N ILE A 7 -9.19 -1.03 -15.03
CA ILE A 7 -8.03 -0.15 -15.28
C ILE A 7 -7.84 0.82 -14.11
N VAL A 8 -8.89 1.51 -13.66
CA VAL A 8 -8.78 2.45 -12.53
C VAL A 8 -8.39 1.73 -11.24
N PHE A 9 -8.87 0.51 -11.03
CA PHE A 9 -8.50 -0.32 -9.88
C PHE A 9 -7.01 -0.70 -9.91
N CYS A 10 -6.49 -1.15 -11.05
CA CYS A 10 -5.07 -1.47 -11.21
C CYS A 10 -4.18 -0.22 -11.01
N VAL A 11 -4.58 0.94 -11.55
CA VAL A 11 -3.86 2.19 -11.36
C VAL A 11 -3.87 2.61 -9.89
N ALA A 12 -5.01 2.49 -9.20
CA ALA A 12 -5.13 2.78 -7.78
C ALA A 12 -4.24 1.87 -6.94
N LEU A 13 -4.18 0.57 -7.25
CA LEU A 13 -3.29 -0.39 -6.59
C LEU A 13 -1.81 -0.04 -6.80
N PHE A 14 -1.43 0.33 -8.03
CA PHE A 14 -0.07 0.76 -8.34
C PHE A 14 0.33 1.99 -7.52
N PHE A 15 -0.52 3.02 -7.51
CA PHE A 15 -0.28 4.24 -6.73
C PHE A 15 -0.27 3.99 -5.22
N ASN A 16 -1.09 3.05 -4.73
CA ASN A 16 -1.09 2.65 -3.33
C ASN A 16 0.23 1.98 -2.95
N ALA A 17 0.72 1.07 -3.80
CA ALA A 17 2.01 0.44 -3.60
C ALA A 17 3.17 1.43 -3.67
N LEU A 18 3.15 2.31 -4.65
CA LEU A 18 4.12 3.39 -4.80
C LEU A 18 4.16 4.29 -3.56
N ALA A 19 3.00 4.64 -3.01
CA ALA A 19 2.89 5.42 -1.78
C ALA A 19 3.57 4.70 -0.59
N ASN A 20 3.23 3.42 -0.36
CA ASN A 20 3.82 2.64 0.73
C ASN A 20 5.34 2.51 0.60
N ILE A 21 5.85 2.34 -0.63
CA ILE A 21 7.29 2.30 -0.90
C ILE A 21 7.94 3.66 -0.65
N LEU A 22 7.34 4.76 -1.13
CA LEU A 22 7.87 6.12 -0.96
C LEU A 22 7.90 6.52 0.52
N ILE A 23 6.85 6.20 1.28
CA ILE A 23 6.79 6.44 2.73
C ILE A 23 7.92 5.68 3.42
N LYS A 24 8.10 4.40 3.08
CA LYS A 24 9.18 3.59 3.63
C LYS A 24 10.57 4.09 3.24
N ALA A 25 10.75 4.49 1.98
CA ALA A 25 11.99 5.06 1.47
C ALA A 25 12.33 6.38 2.19
N SER A 26 11.32 7.22 2.44
CA SER A 26 11.49 8.44 3.24
C SER A 26 11.95 8.13 4.66
N SER A 27 11.35 7.13 5.32
CA SER A 27 11.74 6.71 6.67
C SER A 27 13.16 6.12 6.75
N LEU A 28 13.66 5.53 5.67
CA LEU A 28 15.02 5.00 5.58
C LEU A 28 16.05 6.11 5.28
N GLY A 29 15.72 7.08 4.42
CA GLY A 29 16.55 8.25 4.16
C GLY A 29 16.79 9.06 5.44
N ASP A 30 15.75 9.22 6.25
CA ASP A 30 15.77 9.98 7.50
C ASP A 30 16.69 9.39 8.58
N LYS A 31 16.94 8.07 8.57
CA LYS A 31 17.91 7.42 9.50
C LYS A 31 19.35 7.89 9.27
N THR A 32 19.65 8.36 8.07
CA THR A 32 20.99 8.82 7.67
C THR A 32 21.23 10.28 8.12
N GLU A 33 20.19 11.11 8.10
CA GLU A 33 20.24 12.55 8.45
C GLU A 33 19.99 12.77 9.95
N THR A 34 19.05 12.05 10.56
CA THR A 34 18.64 12.22 11.97
C THR A 34 19.68 11.72 12.98
N SER A 35 20.70 10.96 12.53
CA SER A 35 21.87 10.64 13.37
C SER A 35 22.74 11.87 13.68
N ALA A 36 22.61 12.98 12.93
CA ALA A 36 23.42 14.19 13.11
C ALA A 36 22.75 15.29 13.95
N SER A 37 21.42 15.28 14.15
CA SER A 37 20.74 16.35 14.88
C SER A 37 19.52 15.87 15.69
N SER A 38 19.75 15.71 17.00
CA SER A 38 18.79 15.91 18.10
C SER A 38 17.45 15.16 18.04
N GLY A 39 17.32 14.10 18.86
CA GLY A 39 16.07 13.40 19.15
C GLY A 39 15.05 14.25 19.92
N GLY A 40 14.36 15.16 19.23
CA GLY A 40 13.29 15.98 19.77
C GLY A 40 12.20 16.32 18.74
N ILE A 41 11.20 17.11 19.15
CA ILE A 41 10.04 17.54 18.33
C ILE A 41 10.46 18.15 16.98
N LEU A 42 11.61 18.83 16.92
CA LEU A 42 12.18 19.38 15.69
C LEU A 42 12.53 18.31 14.65
N GLY A 43 13.04 17.15 15.08
CA GLY A 43 13.30 16.02 14.18
C GLY A 43 12.01 15.40 13.63
N LEU A 44 10.93 15.36 14.43
CA LEU A 44 9.61 14.94 13.91
C LEU A 44 9.08 15.90 12.85
N ILE A 45 9.23 17.22 13.05
CA ILE A 45 8.78 18.22 12.07
C ILE A 45 9.58 18.10 10.77
N GLN A 46 10.89 17.83 10.86
CA GLN A 46 11.76 17.65 9.69
C GLN A 46 11.41 16.37 8.91
N LEU A 47 11.14 15.26 9.60
CA LEU A 47 10.64 14.03 9.00
C LEU A 47 9.30 14.25 8.27
N PHE A 48 8.40 15.06 8.86
CA PHE A 48 7.11 15.42 8.25
C PHE A 48 7.26 16.34 7.03
N LEU A 49 8.28 17.19 6.98
CA LEU A 49 8.55 18.09 5.85
C LEU A 49 9.38 17.45 4.73
N HIS A 50 9.71 16.16 4.83
CA HIS A 50 10.50 15.51 3.80
C HIS A 50 9.72 15.42 2.46
N PRO A 51 10.27 15.91 1.33
CA PRO A 51 9.54 16.00 0.06
C PRO A 51 9.08 14.63 -0.47
N VAL A 52 9.82 13.56 -0.15
CA VAL A 52 9.46 12.18 -0.53
C VAL A 52 8.25 11.67 0.25
N PHE A 53 8.08 12.09 1.51
CA PHE A 53 6.89 11.78 2.30
C PHE A 53 5.64 12.42 1.70
N PHE A 54 5.75 13.68 1.26
CA PHE A 54 4.65 14.39 0.59
C PHE A 54 4.27 13.75 -0.75
N ALA A 55 5.24 13.28 -1.53
CA ALA A 55 5.00 12.51 -2.75
C ALA A 55 4.30 11.16 -2.46
N GLY A 56 4.65 10.51 -1.34
CA GLY A 56 3.96 9.33 -0.84
C GLY A 56 2.50 9.61 -0.49
N ILE A 57 2.23 10.69 0.25
CA ILE A 57 0.86 11.12 0.59
C ILE A 57 0.05 11.45 -0.67
N ALA A 58 0.62 12.21 -1.61
CA ALA A 58 -0.05 12.54 -2.87
C ALA A 58 -0.43 11.28 -3.66
N SER A 59 0.50 10.32 -3.73
CA SER A 59 0.26 9.03 -4.39
C SER A 59 -0.83 8.23 -3.68
N PHE A 60 -0.84 8.25 -2.35
CA PHE A 60 -1.89 7.60 -1.55
C PHE A 60 -3.26 8.26 -1.77
N GLY A 61 -3.30 9.58 -1.89
CA GLY A 61 -4.50 10.33 -2.22
C GLY A 61 -5.07 9.92 -3.59
N ILE A 62 -4.24 9.80 -4.61
CA ILE A 62 -4.65 9.34 -5.95
C ILE A 62 -5.21 7.92 -5.88
N ALA A 63 -4.55 7.02 -5.14
CA ALA A 63 -5.03 5.65 -4.94
C ALA A 63 -6.41 5.62 -4.25
N LEU A 64 -6.61 6.45 -3.22
CA LEU A 64 -7.87 6.60 -2.50
C LEU A 64 -9.00 7.10 -3.41
N LEU A 65 -8.72 8.09 -4.25
CA LEU A 65 -9.69 8.63 -5.20
C LEU A 65 -10.11 7.57 -6.23
N GLY A 66 -9.14 6.82 -6.77
CA GLY A 66 -9.41 5.70 -7.67
C GLY A 66 -10.24 4.60 -6.99
N TYR A 67 -9.90 4.24 -5.75
CA TYR A 67 -10.64 3.26 -4.96
C TYR A 67 -12.08 3.69 -4.69
N ARG A 68 -12.29 4.94 -4.24
CA ARG A 68 -13.62 5.53 -4.04
C ARG A 68 -14.45 5.49 -5.33
N TRP A 69 -13.84 5.77 -6.48
CA TRP A 69 -14.53 5.74 -7.77
C TRP A 69 -14.98 4.32 -8.16
N VAL A 70 -14.14 3.31 -7.91
CA VAL A 70 -14.48 1.90 -8.13
C VAL A 70 -15.64 1.45 -7.22
N LEU A 71 -15.62 1.86 -5.95
CA LEU A 71 -16.71 1.58 -5.01
C LEU A 71 -18.04 2.22 -5.42
N GLY A 72 -18.00 3.44 -5.96
CA GLY A 72 -19.18 4.16 -6.45
C GLY A 72 -19.91 3.47 -7.61
N LYS A 73 -19.35 2.41 -8.21
CA LYS A 73 -19.94 1.63 -9.31
C LYS A 73 -20.84 0.48 -8.85
N GLY A 74 -21.12 0.36 -7.55
CA GLY A 74 -22.09 -0.61 -7.02
C GLY A 74 -21.49 -1.95 -6.60
N ILE A 75 -20.17 -2.04 -6.43
CA ILE A 75 -19.55 -3.22 -5.84
C ILE A 75 -19.77 -3.17 -4.31
N LYS A 76 -20.27 -4.26 -3.73
CA LYS A 76 -20.42 -4.38 -2.27
C LYS A 76 -19.07 -4.15 -1.61
N LEU A 77 -19.00 -3.18 -0.69
CA LEU A 77 -17.76 -2.81 0.01
C LEU A 77 -17.15 -3.99 0.76
N SER A 78 -17.99 -4.87 1.30
CA SER A 78 -17.58 -6.11 2.00
C SER A 78 -16.79 -7.10 1.12
N LEU A 79 -16.86 -6.94 -0.20
CA LEU A 79 -16.22 -7.82 -1.19
C LEU A 79 -15.06 -7.12 -1.90
N ALA A 80 -15.25 -5.86 -2.28
CA ALA A 80 -14.21 -5.05 -2.89
C ALA A 80 -13.01 -4.82 -1.96
N TYR A 81 -13.27 -4.60 -0.67
CA TYR A 81 -12.23 -4.20 0.28
C TYR A 81 -11.21 -5.31 0.59
N PRO A 82 -11.62 -6.57 0.88
CA PRO A 82 -10.69 -7.68 1.01
C PRO A 82 -9.83 -7.86 -0.25
N VAL A 83 -10.44 -7.85 -1.43
CA VAL A 83 -9.71 -8.03 -2.70
C VAL A 83 -8.71 -6.90 -2.93
N PHE A 84 -9.13 -5.65 -2.77
CA PHE A 84 -8.27 -4.48 -2.97
C PHE A 84 -7.10 -4.46 -1.99
N THR A 85 -7.38 -4.65 -0.69
CA THR A 85 -6.36 -4.65 0.36
C THR A 85 -5.32 -5.74 0.11
N SER A 86 -5.75 -6.91 -0.36
CA SER A 86 -4.87 -8.07 -0.55
C SER A 86 -4.02 -7.96 -1.80
N ALA A 87 -4.62 -7.50 -2.90
CA ALA A 87 -3.87 -7.20 -4.12
C ALA A 87 -2.84 -6.11 -3.84
N GLY A 88 -3.24 -5.04 -3.13
CA GLY A 88 -2.34 -3.96 -2.71
C GLY A 88 -1.22 -4.49 -1.82
N PHE A 89 -1.56 -5.31 -0.83
CA PHE A 89 -0.60 -5.95 0.07
C PHE A 89 0.43 -6.79 -0.68
N ILE A 90 0.00 -7.66 -1.61
CA ILE A 90 0.90 -8.49 -2.42
C ILE A 90 1.83 -7.62 -3.25
N ILE A 91 1.31 -6.58 -3.92
CA ILE A 91 2.13 -5.68 -4.74
C ILE A 91 3.16 -4.95 -3.88
N VAL A 92 2.74 -4.41 -2.72
CA VAL A 92 3.64 -3.76 -1.76
C VAL A 92 4.72 -4.72 -1.28
N LEU A 93 4.35 -5.96 -0.96
CA LEU A 93 5.25 -6.96 -0.42
C LEU A 93 6.29 -7.40 -1.45
N VAL A 94 5.89 -7.65 -2.70
CA VAL A 94 6.79 -7.97 -3.82
C VAL A 94 7.71 -6.79 -4.12
N ALA A 95 7.15 -5.58 -4.22
CA ALA A 95 7.94 -4.39 -4.49
C ALA A 95 8.89 -4.06 -3.34
N SER A 96 8.48 -4.27 -2.09
CA SER A 96 9.34 -4.09 -0.92
C SER A 96 10.46 -5.12 -0.87
N ALA A 97 10.17 -6.39 -1.18
CA ALA A 97 11.18 -7.43 -1.26
C ALA A 97 12.22 -7.12 -2.36
N PHE A 98 11.79 -6.58 -3.51
CA PHE A 98 12.70 -6.23 -4.61
C PHE A 98 13.54 -4.97 -4.31
N LEU A 99 12.92 -3.91 -3.80
CA LEU A 99 13.58 -2.62 -3.57
C LEU A 99 14.40 -2.56 -2.28
N PHE A 100 13.88 -3.13 -1.19
CA PHE A 100 14.53 -3.08 0.13
C PHE A 100 15.29 -4.36 0.48
N LYS A 101 15.25 -5.39 -0.39
CA LYS A 101 15.91 -6.69 -0.19
C LYS A 101 15.63 -7.32 1.18
N GLU A 102 14.42 -7.08 1.70
CA GLU A 102 14.02 -7.64 2.99
C GLU A 102 13.87 -9.16 2.89
N LYS A 103 14.57 -9.86 3.78
CA LYS A 103 14.41 -11.30 3.95
C LYS A 103 13.19 -11.54 4.84
N LEU A 104 12.11 -11.99 4.22
CA LEU A 104 10.92 -12.44 4.94
C LEU A 104 11.21 -13.78 5.60
N ASN A 105 10.89 -13.87 6.89
CA ASN A 105 11.09 -15.07 7.68
C ASN A 105 10.00 -16.11 7.36
N TRP A 106 10.27 -17.40 7.63
CA TRP A 106 9.33 -18.48 7.29
C TRP A 106 7.94 -18.31 7.93
N SER A 107 7.88 -17.81 9.17
CA SER A 107 6.62 -17.50 9.86
C SER A 107 5.80 -16.40 9.17
N GLN A 108 6.47 -15.43 8.51
CA GLN A 108 5.78 -14.37 7.77
C GLN A 108 5.16 -14.92 6.49
N TRP A 109 5.84 -15.85 5.80
CA TRP A 109 5.28 -16.55 4.64
C TRP A 109 4.02 -17.35 4.98
N ILE A 110 4.00 -18.04 6.11
CA ILE A 110 2.81 -18.76 6.59
C ILE A 110 1.66 -17.78 6.84
N GLY A 111 1.93 -16.64 7.51
CA GLY A 111 0.93 -15.60 7.76
C GLY A 111 0.36 -15.01 6.46
N ILE A 112 1.21 -14.74 5.47
CA ILE A 112 0.80 -14.27 4.14
C ILE A 112 -0.12 -15.30 3.47
N GLY A 113 0.23 -16.59 3.57
CA GLY A 113 -0.60 -17.68 3.07
C GLY A 113 -2.00 -17.69 3.71
N CYS A 114 -2.09 -17.57 5.04
CA CYS A 114 -3.36 -17.48 5.75
C CYS A 114 -4.21 -16.28 5.32
N ILE A 115 -3.59 -15.11 5.10
CA ILE A 115 -4.29 -13.92 4.60
C ILE A 115 -4.86 -14.21 3.21
N MET A 116 -4.07 -14.78 2.29
CA MET A 116 -4.55 -15.10 0.95
C MET A 116 -5.74 -16.07 0.97
N VAL A 117 -5.73 -17.07 1.85
CA VAL A 117 -6.86 -17.99 2.03
C VAL A 117 -8.12 -17.26 2.54
N GLY A 118 -7.98 -16.43 3.57
CA GLY A 118 -9.10 -15.63 4.08
C GLY A 118 -9.70 -14.72 3.01
N VAL A 119 -8.85 -14.16 2.16
CA VAL A 119 -9.26 -13.27 1.07
C VAL A 119 -9.97 -14.04 -0.03
N TRP A 120 -9.46 -15.21 -0.42
CA TRP A 120 -10.17 -16.08 -1.37
C TRP A 120 -11.59 -16.35 -0.88
N LEU A 121 -11.74 -16.77 0.40
CA LEU A 121 -13.06 -17.05 0.98
C LEU A 121 -13.99 -15.83 0.89
N THR A 122 -13.49 -14.63 1.17
CA THR A 122 -14.29 -13.42 1.02
C THR A 122 -14.57 -13.04 -0.43
N ALA A 123 -13.65 -13.32 -1.36
CA ALA A 123 -13.76 -12.91 -2.77
C ALA A 123 -14.60 -13.88 -3.60
N GLY A 124 -14.80 -15.12 -3.16
CA GLY A 124 -15.64 -16.11 -3.83
C GLY A 124 -17.06 -15.59 -4.09
N GLU A 125 -17.63 -14.89 -3.11
CA GLU A 125 -18.99 -14.30 -3.23
C GLU A 125 -19.04 -13.02 -4.09
N MET A 126 -17.92 -12.63 -4.72
CA MET A 126 -17.85 -11.44 -5.59
C MET A 126 -18.13 -11.78 -7.05
N PHE A 127 -17.97 -13.06 -7.41
CA PHE A 127 -18.09 -13.55 -8.78
C PHE A 127 -19.38 -14.36 -9.03
N ASP A 128 -20.15 -14.66 -7.99
CA ASP A 128 -21.56 -15.11 -8.07
C ASP A 128 -22.52 -13.91 -8.14
#